data_AF-A0A1J7I3V2-F1
#
_entry.id   AF-A0A1J7I3V2-F1
#
_cell.length_a   1.000
_cell.length_b   1.000
_cell.length_c   1.000
_cell.angle_alpha   90.00
_cell.angle_beta   90.00
_cell.angle_gamma   90.00
#
_symmetry.space_group_name_H-M   'P 1'
#
loop_
_entity.id
_entity.type
_entity.pdbx_description
1 polymer ?
#
loop_
_entity_poly.entity_id
_entity_poly.type
_entity_poly.pdbx_seq_one_letter_code
_entity_poly.pdbx_strand_id
1 'polypeptide(L)'
;MSSPPLGDSLNNTNKTFLFLTIKPNDLVSLFLKGGLTISTFFLVTLFFYPSLSNHYYNPTNSITTFHQNIFQRQTTTTTTTRTNIINYELEEPTNISHILFGIGGSTTTWDTRRYYTELWWQPDATRGFVWLEKEPDENQTWPGTSPPYMVSSDTSSFKYTCWYGSRSAIRIARIVKESFELGLSNVRWFVMGDDDTVFFPDNLVTVLSKYDHNQMYYVGGNSESVEQDLIHFYTMAYGGGGFAISYPLAKELVNILDGCIDRYSQFYGSDQKIQSCISEIGVQLTKELGFHQVDIRGNPYGLLASHPIAPLVSLHHLDYVDPIFPNITRVDSIEKLVTSYKSDPGRTLQHSFCYDLNRNWSISISWGYSLELYSYLLTAKDLETGFRTFKTWRSWQDEPFTFNTRPVSNDPCEMPLVYFMDRVENVGGSMTRSRYKRYVDYFGKECEKNKQALAVQYVDVSASHILPHFWKKVEFPKVEPQFKAPFLGFTKTAEVWNSRACMIGLIGTFIVELIINKGILQVIGVEIGKGLDLPL
;
A
#
# COMPACT_ATOMS: atom_id res chain seq x y z
N MET A 1 36.97 4.26 -83.34
CA MET A 1 38.02 5.24 -83.00
C MET A 1 38.90 4.64 -81.92
N SER A 2 40.12 4.30 -82.34
CA SER A 2 41.39 4.33 -81.58
C SER A 2 41.46 3.76 -80.16
N SER A 3 41.89 2.50 -80.10
CA SER A 3 42.96 1.91 -79.26
C SER A 3 44.26 2.77 -79.24
N PRO A 4 45.40 2.41 -78.59
CA PRO A 4 45.82 1.25 -77.73
C PRO A 4 46.68 1.75 -76.50
N PRO A 5 47.67 1.06 -75.84
CA PRO A 5 48.26 -0.27 -76.10
C PRO A 5 48.66 -1.22 -74.93
N LEU A 6 48.95 -2.47 -75.38
CA LEU A 6 49.96 -3.51 -75.01
C LEU A 6 50.58 -3.49 -73.60
N GLY A 7 50.65 -4.63 -72.87
CA GLY A 7 51.51 -5.83 -73.07
C GLY A 7 52.72 -5.72 -72.11
N ASP A 8 53.19 -6.69 -71.31
CA ASP A 8 53.37 -8.14 -71.53
C ASP A 8 53.76 -8.90 -70.22
N SER A 9 53.55 -10.23 -70.26
CA SER A 9 54.22 -11.32 -69.47
C SER A 9 53.90 -11.47 -67.96
N LEU A 10 53.85 -12.64 -67.31
CA LEU A 10 54.44 -13.97 -67.56
C LEU A 10 53.78 -15.05 -66.66
N ASN A 11 53.77 -16.31 -67.16
CA ASN A 11 53.89 -17.60 -66.46
C ASN A 11 52.73 -18.37 -65.76
N ASN A 12 52.27 -19.41 -66.48
CA ASN A 12 52.39 -20.87 -66.21
C ASN A 12 51.83 -21.50 -64.92
N THR A 13 50.93 -22.50 -65.07
CA THR A 13 51.22 -23.95 -64.90
C THR A 13 49.97 -24.83 -65.07
N ASN A 14 50.12 -25.94 -65.81
CA ASN A 14 49.14 -27.04 -65.94
C ASN A 14 49.27 -28.06 -64.78
N LYS A 15 48.16 -28.68 -64.34
CA LYS A 15 48.15 -29.99 -63.65
C LYS A 15 46.92 -30.83 -64.01
N THR A 16 47.20 -32.11 -64.24
CA THR A 16 46.33 -33.21 -64.69
C THR A 16 45.62 -33.92 -63.51
N PHE A 17 44.50 -34.60 -63.81
CA PHE A 17 43.54 -35.28 -62.91
C PHE A 17 44.14 -36.30 -61.92
N LEU A 18 43.64 -36.28 -60.67
CA LEU A 18 43.98 -37.21 -59.58
C LEU A 18 42.70 -37.88 -59.01
N PHE A 19 42.72 -39.19 -58.81
CA PHE A 19 41.67 -39.95 -58.12
C PHE A 19 41.53 -39.49 -56.64
N LEU A 20 40.30 -39.16 -56.22
CA LEU A 20 39.98 -38.74 -54.85
C LEU A 20 39.92 -39.95 -53.91
N THR A 21 41.00 -40.21 -53.18
CA THR A 21 40.99 -41.01 -51.94
C THR A 21 40.37 -40.20 -50.81
N ILE A 22 39.10 -40.44 -50.48
CA ILE A 22 38.41 -39.80 -49.35
C ILE A 22 38.91 -40.47 -48.05
N LYS A 23 39.48 -39.67 -47.13
CA LYS A 23 39.96 -40.17 -45.83
C LYS A 23 38.76 -40.50 -44.92
N PRO A 24 38.82 -41.58 -44.10
CA PRO A 24 37.73 -41.94 -43.18
C PRO A 24 37.29 -40.81 -42.23
N ASN A 25 38.24 -39.97 -41.79
CA ASN A 25 37.96 -38.83 -40.92
C ASN A 25 37.09 -37.75 -41.57
N ASP A 26 37.19 -37.57 -42.90
CA ASP A 26 36.36 -36.59 -43.62
C ASP A 26 34.93 -37.08 -43.75
N LEU A 27 34.74 -38.40 -43.88
CA LEU A 27 33.43 -39.04 -43.87
C LEU A 27 32.75 -38.88 -42.50
N VAL A 28 33.48 -39.14 -41.41
CA VAL A 28 32.97 -38.98 -40.03
C VAL A 28 32.62 -37.53 -39.73
N SER A 29 33.44 -36.56 -40.18
CA SER A 29 33.12 -35.14 -40.08
C SER A 29 31.86 -34.77 -40.85
N LEU A 30 31.67 -35.32 -42.06
CA LEU A 30 30.48 -35.09 -42.87
C LEU A 30 29.22 -35.67 -42.20
N PHE A 31 29.31 -36.89 -41.64
CA PHE A 31 28.21 -37.54 -40.93
C PHE A 31 27.86 -36.81 -39.63
N LEU A 32 28.85 -36.33 -38.87
CA LEU A 32 28.61 -35.54 -37.66
C LEU A 32 27.99 -34.18 -37.98
N LYS A 33 28.50 -33.48 -39.00
CA LYS A 33 27.95 -32.18 -39.45
C LYS A 33 26.53 -32.34 -39.98
N GLY A 34 26.27 -33.39 -40.77
CA GLY A 34 24.94 -33.74 -41.26
C GLY A 34 23.98 -34.12 -40.13
N GLY A 35 24.42 -34.93 -39.17
CA GLY A 35 23.65 -35.30 -37.98
C GLY A 35 23.30 -34.09 -37.11
N LEU A 36 24.26 -33.18 -36.88
CA LEU A 36 24.04 -31.95 -36.13
C LEU A 36 23.06 -31.00 -36.82
N THR A 37 23.14 -30.86 -38.16
CA THR A 37 22.20 -30.01 -38.92
C THR A 37 20.79 -30.58 -38.94
N ILE A 38 20.64 -31.90 -39.09
CA ILE A 38 19.32 -32.56 -39.03
C ILE A 38 18.74 -32.45 -37.61
N SER A 39 19.55 -32.67 -36.57
CA SER A 39 19.12 -32.57 -35.17
C SER A 39 18.72 -31.14 -34.79
N THR A 40 19.49 -30.14 -35.19
CA THR A 40 19.13 -28.73 -34.97
C THR A 40 17.88 -28.32 -35.75
N PHE A 41 17.70 -28.79 -36.99
CA PHE A 41 16.48 -28.54 -37.75
C PHE A 41 15.25 -29.15 -37.06
N PHE A 42 15.35 -30.39 -36.56
CA PHE A 42 14.28 -31.05 -35.80
C PHE A 42 13.96 -30.35 -34.47
N LEU A 43 14.98 -29.93 -33.72
CA LEU A 43 14.80 -29.18 -32.47
C LEU A 43 14.13 -27.83 -32.70
N VAL A 44 14.54 -27.10 -33.73
CA VAL A 44 13.93 -25.82 -34.13
C VAL A 44 12.47 -26.04 -34.55
N THR A 45 12.18 -27.03 -35.38
CA THR A 45 10.80 -27.32 -35.79
C THR A 45 9.91 -27.75 -34.61
N LEU A 46 10.40 -28.55 -33.67
CA LEU A 46 9.68 -28.93 -32.44
C LEU A 46 9.42 -27.72 -31.50
N PHE A 47 10.34 -26.75 -31.45
CA PHE A 47 10.18 -25.55 -30.64
C PHE A 47 9.16 -24.56 -31.22
N PHE A 48 9.07 -24.46 -32.55
CA PHE A 48 8.16 -23.50 -33.22
C PHE A 48 6.79 -24.08 -33.59
N TYR A 49 6.64 -25.39 -33.68
CA TYR A 49 5.37 -26.04 -34.06
C TYR A 49 4.20 -25.73 -33.08
N PRO A 50 4.37 -25.71 -31.75
CA PRO A 50 3.29 -25.35 -30.82
C PRO A 50 2.90 -23.86 -30.90
N SER A 51 3.86 -22.98 -31.21
CA SER A 51 3.63 -21.53 -31.31
C SER A 51 2.83 -21.14 -32.56
N LEU A 52 2.88 -21.94 -33.63
CA LEU A 52 2.09 -21.72 -34.85
C LEU A 52 0.72 -22.42 -34.80
N SER A 53 0.58 -23.55 -34.09
CA SER A 53 -0.69 -24.29 -33.99
C SER A 53 -1.71 -23.63 -33.05
N ASN A 54 -1.28 -22.82 -32.08
CA ASN A 54 -2.18 -22.17 -31.12
C ASN A 54 -2.82 -20.86 -31.63
N HIS A 55 -2.56 -20.46 -32.89
CA HIS A 55 -3.11 -19.22 -33.44
C HIS A 55 -4.46 -19.37 -34.19
N TYR A 56 -5.09 -20.55 -34.13
CA TYR A 56 -6.37 -20.83 -34.81
C TYR A 56 -7.59 -21.06 -33.89
N TYR A 57 -7.54 -20.66 -32.62
CA TYR A 57 -8.74 -20.58 -31.77
C TYR A 57 -9.21 -19.13 -31.63
N ASN A 58 -10.14 -18.75 -32.51
CA ASN A 58 -10.97 -17.55 -32.42
C ASN A 58 -11.97 -17.68 -31.25
N PRO A 59 -12.05 -16.73 -30.30
CA PRO A 59 -13.23 -16.54 -29.49
C PRO A 59 -13.96 -15.29 -29.99
N THR A 60 -14.86 -15.47 -30.95
CA THR A 60 -15.95 -14.52 -31.17
C THR A 60 -17.25 -15.15 -30.69
N ASN A 61 -18.03 -14.37 -29.95
CA ASN A 61 -19.42 -14.58 -29.52
C ASN A 61 -19.67 -15.41 -28.24
N SER A 62 -19.63 -14.73 -27.09
CA SER A 62 -20.58 -14.98 -25.99
C SER A 62 -20.55 -13.86 -24.93
N ILE A 63 -20.87 -12.62 -25.32
CA ILE A 63 -21.25 -11.55 -24.38
C ILE A 63 -22.53 -10.92 -24.93
N THR A 64 -23.66 -11.61 -24.74
CA THR A 64 -25.02 -11.04 -24.90
C THR A 64 -26.05 -12.09 -24.49
N THR A 65 -26.09 -12.49 -23.21
CA THR A 65 -27.30 -13.11 -22.61
C THR A 65 -27.32 -13.26 -21.08
N PHE A 66 -26.45 -12.57 -20.31
CA PHE A 66 -26.41 -12.78 -18.84
C PHE A 66 -27.18 -11.75 -17.99
N HIS A 67 -28.18 -11.05 -18.54
CA HIS A 67 -28.88 -10.00 -17.78
C HIS A 67 -30.40 -10.16 -17.58
N GLN A 68 -31.00 -11.29 -17.92
CA GLN A 68 -32.41 -11.51 -17.62
C GLN A 68 -32.63 -12.96 -17.20
N ASN A 69 -32.67 -13.20 -15.87
CA ASN A 69 -33.45 -14.23 -15.16
C ASN A 69 -32.81 -14.65 -13.82
N ILE A 70 -32.64 -13.71 -12.88
CA ILE A 70 -32.57 -14.06 -11.45
C ILE A 70 -33.52 -13.14 -10.68
N PHE A 71 -34.79 -13.22 -11.04
CA PHE A 71 -35.92 -12.82 -10.20
C PHE A 71 -37.00 -13.88 -10.38
N GLN A 72 -36.84 -15.03 -9.71
CA GLN A 72 -37.94 -15.95 -9.47
C GLN A 72 -37.61 -16.92 -8.32
N ARG A 73 -38.42 -16.81 -7.26
CA ARG A 73 -38.78 -17.85 -6.29
C ARG A 73 -37.64 -18.57 -5.55
N GLN A 74 -37.28 -18.02 -4.38
CA GLN A 74 -36.92 -18.87 -3.24
C GLN A 74 -38.21 -19.50 -2.69
N THR A 75 -38.50 -20.72 -3.15
CA THR A 75 -39.44 -21.62 -2.47
C THR A 75 -38.64 -22.61 -1.64
N THR A 76 -39.01 -22.68 -0.38
CA THR A 76 -38.54 -23.55 0.69
C THR A 76 -38.54 -25.03 0.29
N THR A 77 -37.37 -25.67 0.37
CA THR A 77 -37.25 -27.13 0.50
C THR A 77 -36.18 -27.44 1.53
N THR A 78 -36.64 -27.69 2.76
CA THR A 78 -35.88 -28.30 3.84
C THR A 78 -35.56 -29.74 3.48
N THR A 79 -34.33 -30.00 3.05
CA THR A 79 -33.79 -31.36 2.95
C THR A 79 -32.77 -31.53 4.06
N THR A 80 -33.13 -32.28 5.10
CA THR A 80 -32.30 -32.55 6.26
C THR A 80 -31.21 -33.56 5.89
N THR A 81 -30.09 -33.08 5.36
CA THR A 81 -28.83 -33.84 5.35
C THR A 81 -28.10 -33.58 6.66
N ARG A 82 -28.02 -34.61 7.52
CA ARG A 82 -27.11 -34.64 8.67
C ARG A 82 -25.67 -34.56 8.16
N THR A 83 -25.15 -33.35 8.06
CA THR A 83 -23.70 -33.10 8.01
C THR A 83 -23.18 -33.12 9.44
N ASN A 84 -22.19 -33.96 9.71
CA ASN A 84 -21.37 -33.86 10.92
C ASN A 84 -20.72 -32.48 10.93
N ILE A 85 -21.31 -31.56 11.69
CA ILE A 85 -20.74 -30.23 11.94
C ILE A 85 -19.54 -30.48 12.87
N ILE A 86 -18.35 -30.49 12.29
CA ILE A 86 -17.16 -30.13 13.05
C ILE A 86 -17.44 -28.70 13.52
N ASN A 87 -17.64 -28.52 14.82
CA ASN A 87 -17.71 -27.21 15.46
C ASN A 87 -16.34 -26.54 15.25
N TYR A 88 -16.14 -25.92 14.09
CA TYR A 88 -15.31 -24.72 14.04
C TYR A 88 -16.11 -23.70 14.83
N GLU A 89 -15.72 -23.47 16.09
CA GLU A 89 -16.08 -22.24 16.78
C GLU A 89 -15.70 -21.10 15.83
N LEU A 90 -16.72 -20.46 15.23
CA LEU A 90 -16.49 -19.26 14.46
C LEU A 90 -15.95 -18.24 15.45
N GLU A 91 -14.63 -18.03 15.41
CA GLU A 91 -13.95 -17.01 16.18
C GLU A 91 -14.72 -15.70 16.05
N GLU A 92 -15.03 -15.05 17.19
CA GLU A 92 -15.80 -13.82 17.19
C GLU A 92 -15.10 -12.75 16.33
N PRO A 93 -15.81 -11.96 15.51
CA PRO A 93 -15.18 -10.91 14.70
C PRO A 93 -14.43 -9.91 15.58
N THR A 94 -13.28 -9.41 15.10
CA THR A 94 -12.53 -8.34 15.77
C THR A 94 -13.43 -7.12 15.99
N ASN A 95 -13.45 -6.64 17.24
CA ASN A 95 -14.20 -5.48 17.70
C ASN A 95 -13.30 -4.62 18.62
N ILE A 96 -13.83 -3.52 19.16
CA ILE A 96 -13.02 -2.56 19.95
C ILE A 96 -12.40 -3.17 21.22
N SER A 97 -13.04 -4.15 21.86
CA SER A 97 -12.51 -4.76 23.09
C SER A 97 -11.26 -5.60 22.85
N HIS A 98 -10.98 -5.97 21.60
CA HIS A 98 -9.79 -6.72 21.21
C HIS A 98 -8.56 -5.84 20.99
N ILE A 99 -8.73 -4.52 20.92
CA ILE A 99 -7.69 -3.55 20.65
C ILE A 99 -7.17 -3.00 21.98
N LEU A 100 -5.85 -2.91 22.13
CA LEU A 100 -5.20 -2.26 23.27
C LEU A 100 -4.43 -1.04 22.78
N PHE A 101 -4.84 0.16 23.21
CA PHE A 101 -4.15 1.40 22.85
C PHE A 101 -2.94 1.66 23.76
N GLY A 102 -1.77 1.90 23.17
CA GLY A 102 -0.58 2.41 23.83
C GLY A 102 -0.31 3.83 23.34
N ILE A 103 -0.61 4.81 24.18
CA ILE A 103 -0.52 6.23 23.83
C ILE A 103 0.77 6.81 24.39
N GLY A 104 1.66 7.29 23.53
CA GLY A 104 2.86 8.03 23.94
C GLY A 104 2.48 9.43 24.41
N GLY A 105 2.60 9.71 25.71
CA GLY A 105 2.33 11.04 26.26
C GLY A 105 3.47 11.55 27.12
N SER A 106 3.43 12.82 27.52
CA SER A 106 4.33 13.39 28.53
C SER A 106 3.57 14.20 29.57
N THR A 107 4.00 14.12 30.83
CA THR A 107 3.47 14.95 31.92
C THR A 107 3.55 16.45 31.62
N THR A 108 4.51 16.85 30.78
CA THR A 108 4.72 18.26 30.41
C THR A 108 3.75 18.78 29.36
N THR A 109 3.25 17.92 28.47
CA THR A 109 2.39 18.29 27.34
C THR A 109 0.95 17.81 27.49
N TRP A 110 0.70 16.89 28.43
CA TRP A 110 -0.59 16.24 28.60
C TRP A 110 -1.74 17.23 28.79
N ASP A 111 -1.58 18.24 29.65
CA ASP A 111 -2.63 19.21 29.97
C ASP A 111 -3.16 19.97 28.75
N THR A 112 -2.33 20.15 27.72
CA THR A 112 -2.71 20.84 26.47
C THR A 112 -3.09 19.88 25.36
N ARG A 113 -2.52 18.67 25.32
CA ARG A 113 -2.75 17.71 24.23
C ARG A 113 -3.87 16.73 24.49
N ARG A 114 -4.21 16.45 25.76
CA ARG A 114 -5.27 15.50 26.14
C ARG A 114 -6.59 15.75 25.44
N TYR A 115 -6.90 17.00 25.11
CA TYR A 115 -8.13 17.36 24.42
C TYR A 115 -8.30 16.63 23.09
N TYR A 116 -7.23 16.34 22.35
CA TYR A 116 -7.31 15.52 21.13
C TYR A 116 -7.67 14.07 21.44
N THR A 117 -7.05 13.49 22.47
CA THR A 117 -7.31 12.11 22.92
C THR A 117 -8.75 11.96 23.45
N GLU A 118 -9.24 12.95 24.19
CA GLU A 118 -10.60 12.96 24.77
C GLU A 118 -11.72 13.04 23.74
N LEU A 119 -11.44 13.44 22.48
CA LEU A 119 -12.45 13.46 21.41
C LEU A 119 -12.90 12.07 20.96
N TRP A 120 -12.02 11.08 21.07
CA TRP A 120 -12.25 9.73 20.54
C TRP A 120 -12.23 8.64 21.62
N TRP A 121 -11.59 8.90 22.76
CA TRP A 121 -11.56 7.96 23.87
C TRP A 121 -12.96 7.72 24.44
N GLN A 122 -13.30 6.46 24.70
CA GLN A 122 -14.59 6.06 25.27
C GLN A 122 -14.35 5.25 26.54
N PRO A 123 -14.44 5.85 27.74
CA PRO A 123 -14.04 5.21 29.00
C PRO A 123 -14.62 3.80 29.24
N ASP A 124 -15.85 3.56 28.78
CA ASP A 124 -16.56 2.28 28.99
C ASP A 124 -16.36 1.25 27.85
N ALA A 125 -15.67 1.61 26.77
CA ALA A 125 -15.55 0.78 25.57
C ALA A 125 -14.10 0.58 25.08
N THR A 126 -13.28 1.63 25.10
CA THR A 126 -11.87 1.55 24.72
C THR A 126 -11.03 1.09 25.90
N ARG A 127 -9.92 0.39 25.62
CA ARG A 127 -8.94 -0.01 26.64
C ARG A 127 -7.52 0.30 26.19
N GLY A 128 -6.67 0.66 27.13
CA GLY A 128 -5.35 1.20 26.82
C GLY A 128 -4.88 2.18 27.88
N PHE A 129 -3.67 2.70 27.67
CA PHE A 129 -3.00 3.56 28.63
C PHE A 129 -2.20 4.67 27.94
N VAL A 130 -2.14 5.83 28.61
CA VAL A 130 -1.15 6.87 28.32
C VAL A 130 0.14 6.54 29.05
N TRP A 131 1.23 6.36 28.32
CA TRP A 131 2.54 6.01 28.86
C TRP A 131 3.39 7.26 29.05
N LEU A 132 3.63 7.59 30.32
CA LEU A 132 4.31 8.81 30.76
C LEU A 132 5.75 8.49 31.20
N GLU A 133 6.62 9.51 31.21
CA GLU A 133 7.98 9.40 31.76
C GLU A 133 8.05 9.39 33.29
N LYS A 134 7.03 9.91 33.97
CA LYS A 134 6.93 9.99 35.43
C LYS A 134 5.46 10.11 35.84
N GLU A 135 5.19 10.00 37.13
CA GLU A 135 3.86 10.28 37.67
C GLU A 135 3.50 11.77 37.48
N PRO A 136 2.23 12.09 37.14
CA PRO A 136 1.72 13.45 37.19
C PRO A 136 1.85 14.04 38.60
N ASP A 137 1.94 15.37 38.72
CA ASP A 137 2.07 16.02 40.02
C ASP A 137 0.83 15.74 40.89
N GLU A 138 1.00 15.52 42.21
CA GLU A 138 -0.10 15.17 43.14
C GLU A 138 -1.28 16.16 43.13
N ASN A 139 -1.03 17.40 42.73
CA ASN A 139 -2.03 18.47 42.65
C ASN A 139 -2.85 18.43 41.35
N GLN A 140 -2.45 17.65 40.35
CA GLN A 140 -3.17 17.46 39.09
C GLN A 140 -4.11 16.26 39.20
N THR A 141 -5.40 16.53 39.10
CA THR A 141 -6.40 15.45 39.04
C THR A 141 -6.44 14.88 37.62
N TRP A 142 -6.19 13.58 37.49
CA TRP A 142 -6.33 12.89 36.20
C TRP A 142 -7.81 12.91 35.75
N PRO A 143 -8.14 13.47 34.57
CA PRO A 143 -9.53 13.59 34.13
C PRO A 143 -10.18 12.22 33.89
N GLY A 144 -11.41 12.01 34.37
CA GLY A 144 -12.15 10.76 34.10
C GLY A 144 -12.55 10.56 32.63
N THR A 145 -12.48 11.62 31.82
CA THR A 145 -12.66 11.59 30.37
C THR A 145 -11.42 11.09 29.62
N SER A 146 -10.26 11.12 30.27
CA SER A 146 -8.98 10.70 29.69
C SER A 146 -8.74 9.19 29.88
N PRO A 147 -7.96 8.53 29.00
CA PRO A 147 -7.48 7.17 29.25
C PRO A 147 -6.68 7.09 30.54
N PRO A 148 -6.66 5.96 31.26
CA PRO A 148 -5.77 5.81 32.43
C PRO A 148 -4.30 5.94 31.99
N TYR A 149 -3.41 6.30 32.92
CA TYR A 149 -1.98 6.40 32.64
C TYR A 149 -1.18 5.25 33.26
N MET A 150 0.00 5.01 32.70
CA MET A 150 1.06 4.15 33.22
C MET A 150 2.39 4.93 33.15
N VAL A 151 3.31 4.63 34.07
CA VAL A 151 4.68 5.17 34.03
C VAL A 151 5.59 4.17 33.35
N SER A 152 6.33 4.64 32.34
CA SER A 152 7.28 3.82 31.59
C SER A 152 8.44 3.40 32.50
N SER A 153 8.89 2.16 32.36
CA SER A 153 10.05 1.63 33.08
C SER A 153 11.36 2.36 32.73
N ASP A 154 12.35 2.29 33.62
CA ASP A 154 13.62 3.00 33.45
C ASP A 154 14.36 2.56 32.16
N THR A 155 14.76 3.56 31.36
CA THR A 155 15.50 3.36 30.10
C THR A 155 16.92 3.92 30.16
N SER A 156 17.46 4.18 31.37
CA SER A 156 18.79 4.76 31.57
C SER A 156 19.92 3.91 30.97
N SER A 157 19.77 2.58 30.98
CA SER A 157 20.75 1.61 30.48
C SER A 157 20.89 1.58 28.95
N PHE A 158 19.89 2.05 28.21
CA PHE A 158 19.86 1.99 26.75
C PHE A 158 20.78 3.03 26.09
N LYS A 159 21.38 2.65 24.97
CA LYS A 159 22.16 3.57 24.14
C LYS A 159 21.24 4.46 23.31
N TYR A 160 21.57 5.74 23.24
CA TYR A 160 20.96 6.69 22.30
C TYR A 160 22.01 7.66 21.82
N THR A 161 22.30 7.61 20.52
CA THR A 161 23.43 8.31 19.90
C THR A 161 22.98 9.33 18.84
N CYS A 162 21.67 9.44 18.59
CA CYS A 162 21.12 10.46 17.69
C CYS A 162 21.21 11.85 18.34
N TRP A 163 22.10 12.69 17.83
CA TRP A 163 22.41 14.01 18.41
C TRP A 163 21.29 15.07 18.22
N TYR A 164 20.39 14.87 17.26
CA TYR A 164 19.31 15.83 16.93
C TYR A 164 17.91 15.34 17.33
N GLY A 165 17.81 14.23 18.07
CA GLY A 165 16.53 13.69 18.55
C GLY A 165 16.44 13.61 20.07
N SER A 166 15.32 13.10 20.57
CA SER A 166 15.07 12.97 22.01
C SER A 166 15.26 11.54 22.51
N ARG A 167 15.88 11.38 23.70
CA ARG A 167 15.97 10.07 24.38
C ARG A 167 14.60 9.47 24.72
N SER A 168 13.52 10.27 24.73
CA SER A 168 12.16 9.76 24.92
C SER A 168 11.77 8.72 23.86
N ALA A 169 12.41 8.73 22.68
CA ALA A 169 12.21 7.71 21.65
C ALA A 169 12.41 6.28 22.16
N ILE A 170 13.27 6.06 23.16
CA ILE A 170 13.49 4.73 23.75
C ILE A 170 12.24 4.27 24.51
N ARG A 171 11.73 5.09 25.44
CA ARG A 171 10.55 4.71 26.22
C ARG A 171 9.32 4.54 25.34
N ILE A 172 9.14 5.42 24.34
CA ILE A 172 7.98 5.35 23.44
C ILE A 172 8.05 4.06 22.59
N ALA A 173 9.25 3.66 22.12
CA ALA A 173 9.40 2.38 21.43
C ALA A 173 9.07 1.18 22.34
N ARG A 174 9.35 1.27 23.65
CA ARG A 174 9.08 0.19 24.60
C ARG A 174 7.61 0.05 24.99
N ILE A 175 6.74 1.00 24.67
CA ILE A 175 5.30 0.95 25.00
C ILE A 175 4.63 -0.35 24.52
N VAL A 176 4.94 -0.85 23.32
CA VAL A 176 4.38 -2.11 22.81
C VAL A 176 4.76 -3.28 23.72
N LYS A 177 6.02 -3.31 24.18
CA LYS A 177 6.52 -4.33 25.10
C LYS A 177 5.87 -4.21 26.47
N GLU A 178 5.86 -3.01 27.03
CA GLU A 178 5.31 -2.78 28.36
C GLU A 178 3.80 -3.06 28.39
N SER A 179 3.07 -2.73 27.31
CA SER A 179 1.65 -3.06 27.16
C SER A 179 1.40 -4.56 27.00
N PHE A 180 2.28 -5.29 26.31
CA PHE A 180 2.20 -6.75 26.17
C PHE A 180 2.44 -7.45 27.52
N GLU A 181 3.41 -6.96 28.31
CA GLU A 181 3.78 -7.52 29.61
C GLU A 181 2.69 -7.34 30.69
N LEU A 182 1.71 -6.46 30.47
CA LEU A 182 0.51 -6.37 31.33
C LEU A 182 -0.34 -7.65 31.32
N GLY A 183 -0.20 -8.51 30.30
CA GLY A 183 -0.88 -9.81 30.26
C GLY A 183 -2.41 -9.71 30.16
N LEU A 184 -2.94 -8.62 29.61
CA LEU A 184 -4.38 -8.44 29.44
C LEU A 184 -4.97 -9.52 28.52
N SER A 185 -6.11 -10.06 28.91
CA SER A 185 -6.77 -11.13 28.16
C SER A 185 -7.45 -10.62 26.88
N ASN A 186 -7.65 -11.53 25.93
CA ASN A 186 -8.34 -11.28 24.66
C ASN A 186 -7.80 -10.08 23.86
N VAL A 187 -6.49 -9.83 23.89
CA VAL A 187 -5.82 -8.84 23.02
C VAL A 187 -5.51 -9.48 21.68
N ARG A 188 -5.95 -8.82 20.59
CA ARG A 188 -5.62 -9.21 19.22
C ARG A 188 -4.69 -8.20 18.55
N TRP A 189 -4.80 -6.93 18.92
CA TRP A 189 -4.07 -5.82 18.32
C TRP A 189 -3.56 -4.87 19.39
N PHE A 190 -2.28 -4.51 19.29
CA PHE A 190 -1.65 -3.41 20.02
C PHE A 190 -1.60 -2.21 19.09
N VAL A 191 -2.31 -1.14 19.42
CA VAL A 191 -2.38 0.07 18.61
C VAL A 191 -1.59 1.18 19.28
N MET A 192 -0.59 1.68 18.60
CA MET A 192 0.27 2.77 19.04
C MET A 192 -0.22 4.08 18.45
N GLY A 193 -0.09 5.17 19.22
CA GLY A 193 -0.29 6.55 18.80
C GLY A 193 0.28 7.51 19.82
N ASP A 194 0.32 8.81 19.50
CA ASP A 194 0.78 9.87 20.40
C ASP A 194 -0.40 10.61 21.07
N ASP A 195 -0.12 11.40 22.11
CA ASP A 195 -1.13 12.15 22.89
C ASP A 195 -1.92 13.21 22.10
N ASP A 196 -1.42 13.63 20.94
CA ASP A 196 -2.06 14.50 19.95
C ASP A 196 -2.58 13.75 18.71
N THR A 197 -2.77 12.42 18.82
CA THR A 197 -3.38 11.59 17.78
C THR A 197 -4.88 11.46 18.01
N VAL A 198 -5.67 11.71 16.97
CA VAL A 198 -7.12 11.54 16.98
C VAL A 198 -7.46 10.29 16.18
N PHE A 199 -7.87 9.23 16.89
CA PHE A 199 -8.33 8.00 16.24
C PHE A 199 -9.82 8.04 15.89
N PHE A 200 -10.21 7.21 14.93
CA PHE A 200 -11.60 6.93 14.55
C PHE A 200 -11.88 5.44 14.81
N PRO A 201 -12.26 5.05 16.04
CA PRO A 201 -12.18 3.66 16.51
C PRO A 201 -13.03 2.65 15.72
N ASP A 202 -14.23 3.01 15.26
CA ASP A 202 -15.08 2.13 14.45
C ASP A 202 -14.45 1.85 13.08
N ASN A 203 -13.79 2.86 12.49
CA ASN A 203 -13.05 2.71 11.25
C ASN A 203 -11.76 1.90 11.46
N LEU A 204 -11.05 2.11 12.57
CA LEU A 204 -9.91 1.29 12.96
C LEU A 204 -10.30 -0.19 13.11
N VAL A 205 -11.39 -0.48 13.83
CA VAL A 205 -11.96 -1.83 13.95
C VAL A 205 -12.31 -2.40 12.58
N THR A 206 -12.97 -1.61 11.73
CA THR A 206 -13.32 -2.01 10.36
C THR A 206 -12.08 -2.42 9.58
N VAL A 207 -11.01 -1.62 9.63
CA VAL A 207 -9.74 -1.89 8.96
C VAL A 207 -9.06 -3.14 9.50
N LEU A 208 -8.91 -3.25 10.83
CA LEU A 208 -8.24 -4.41 11.45
C LEU A 208 -9.03 -5.71 11.30
N SER A 209 -10.36 -5.64 11.15
CA SER A 209 -11.22 -6.80 10.89
C SER A 209 -11.06 -7.42 9.50
N LYS A 210 -10.24 -6.82 8.62
CA LYS A 210 -9.84 -7.38 7.32
C LYS A 210 -8.74 -8.45 7.47
N TYR A 211 -7.99 -8.40 8.56
CA TYR A 211 -6.79 -9.22 8.75
C TYR A 211 -7.05 -10.37 9.72
N ASP A 212 -6.47 -11.54 9.41
CA ASP A 212 -6.41 -12.66 10.36
C ASP A 212 -5.47 -12.30 11.51
N HIS A 213 -6.04 -11.97 12.66
CA HIS A 213 -5.29 -11.54 13.84
C HIS A 213 -4.36 -12.62 14.43
N ASN A 214 -4.49 -13.87 13.97
CA ASN A 214 -3.58 -14.97 14.32
C ASN A 214 -2.31 -15.02 13.45
N GLN A 215 -2.17 -14.12 12.47
CA GLN A 215 -0.93 -13.93 11.70
C GLN A 215 -0.17 -12.69 12.16
N MET A 216 1.10 -12.59 11.74
CA MET A 216 1.96 -11.44 12.04
C MET A 216 1.69 -10.28 11.07
N TYR A 217 1.03 -9.24 11.56
CA TYR A 217 0.75 -8.01 10.83
C TYR A 217 1.30 -6.78 11.55
N TYR A 218 1.91 -5.90 10.75
CA TYR A 218 2.25 -4.53 11.10
C TYR A 218 1.50 -3.60 10.14
N VAL A 219 0.52 -2.86 10.65
CA VAL A 219 -0.45 -2.09 9.84
C VAL A 219 -0.37 -0.61 10.17
N GLY A 220 -0.33 0.27 9.17
CA GLY A 220 -0.32 1.71 9.39
C GLY A 220 -0.08 2.51 8.11
N GLY A 221 0.33 3.77 8.25
CA GLY A 221 0.53 4.71 7.13
C GLY A 221 1.90 5.37 7.11
N ASN A 222 2.31 5.81 5.92
CA ASN A 222 3.51 6.64 5.73
C ASN A 222 3.19 8.12 5.95
N SER A 223 4.24 8.94 5.91
CA SER A 223 4.10 10.38 5.89
C SER A 223 3.51 10.85 4.55
N GLU A 224 2.73 11.94 4.59
CA GLU A 224 2.30 12.65 3.39
C GLU A 224 3.48 13.33 2.67
N SER A 225 4.53 13.67 3.43
CA SER A 225 5.72 14.35 2.93
C SER A 225 6.83 13.37 2.53
N VAL A 226 7.22 13.39 1.25
CA VAL A 226 8.30 12.54 0.71
C VAL A 226 9.62 12.72 1.47
N GLU A 227 9.91 13.94 1.92
CA GLU A 227 11.13 14.22 2.68
C GLU A 227 11.21 13.46 4.02
N GLN A 228 10.07 13.20 4.65
CA GLN A 228 10.03 12.37 5.86
C GLN A 228 10.33 10.92 5.52
N ASP A 229 9.68 10.36 4.50
CA ASP A 229 9.85 8.95 4.14
C ASP A 229 11.28 8.63 3.64
N LEU A 230 11.93 9.59 2.95
CA LEU A 230 13.32 9.46 2.50
C LEU A 230 14.33 9.46 3.66
N ILE A 231 14.07 10.27 4.70
CA ILE A 231 14.96 10.37 5.86
C ILE A 231 14.73 9.21 6.82
N HIS A 232 13.46 8.80 6.96
CA HIS A 232 13.06 7.75 7.87
C HIS A 232 12.92 6.43 7.11
N PHE A 233 11.71 6.02 6.71
CA PHE A 233 11.52 4.85 5.86
C PHE A 233 10.17 4.87 5.14
N TYR A 234 10.16 4.55 3.85
CA TYR A 234 8.93 4.19 3.10
C TYR A 234 8.26 2.90 3.58
N THR A 235 8.94 2.13 4.41
CA THR A 235 8.45 0.86 4.96
C THR A 235 7.96 1.00 6.40
N MET A 236 8.07 2.17 7.03
CA MET A 236 7.65 2.45 8.41
C MET A 236 6.22 2.96 8.46
N ALA A 237 5.42 2.48 9.42
CA ALA A 237 4.25 3.21 9.86
C ALA A 237 4.68 4.28 10.87
N TYR A 238 4.30 5.52 10.60
CA TYR A 238 4.68 6.65 11.44
C TYR A 238 3.92 6.59 12.77
N GLY A 239 4.65 6.78 13.87
CA GLY A 239 4.13 6.59 15.23
C GLY A 239 2.94 7.49 15.54
N GLY A 240 3.03 8.76 15.18
CA GLY A 240 1.99 9.76 15.42
C GLY A 240 0.71 9.51 14.63
N GLY A 241 0.82 9.15 13.35
CA GLY A 241 -0.29 8.71 12.51
C GLY A 241 -0.89 7.42 13.01
N GLY A 242 -0.22 6.73 13.92
CA GLY A 242 -0.67 5.50 14.56
C GLY A 242 -0.38 4.26 13.74
N PHE A 243 -0.22 3.14 14.44
CA PHE A 243 -0.03 1.83 13.80
C PHE A 243 -0.56 0.71 14.69
N ALA A 244 -0.86 -0.44 14.08
CA ALA A 244 -1.31 -1.63 14.77
C ALA A 244 -0.33 -2.80 14.58
N ILE A 245 -0.07 -3.52 15.66
CA ILE A 245 0.71 -4.76 15.69
C ILE A 245 -0.21 -5.88 16.16
N SER A 246 -0.34 -6.93 15.35
CA SER A 246 -1.08 -8.14 15.73
C SER A 246 -0.44 -8.84 16.93
N TYR A 247 -1.22 -9.56 17.73
CA TYR A 247 -0.72 -10.26 18.91
C TYR A 247 0.47 -11.20 18.65
N PRO A 248 0.48 -12.06 17.62
CA PRO A 248 1.63 -12.92 17.31
C PRO A 248 2.90 -12.12 17.01
N LEU A 249 2.79 -11.01 16.27
CA LEU A 249 3.94 -10.15 16.00
C LEU A 249 4.44 -9.47 17.27
N ALA A 250 3.55 -8.98 18.13
CA ALA A 250 3.95 -8.38 19.40
C ALA A 250 4.73 -9.39 20.24
N LYS A 251 4.27 -10.65 20.32
CA LYS A 251 4.93 -11.72 21.04
C LYS A 251 6.36 -11.98 20.57
N GLU A 252 6.61 -11.96 19.25
CA GLU A 252 7.97 -12.11 18.72
C GLU A 252 8.82 -10.84 18.94
N LEU A 253 8.20 -9.66 18.77
CA LEU A 253 8.86 -8.38 18.93
C LEU A 253 9.40 -8.17 20.34
N VAL A 254 8.62 -8.46 21.38
CA VAL A 254 9.04 -8.23 22.79
C VAL A 254 10.27 -9.04 23.19
N ASN A 255 10.49 -10.19 22.56
CA ASN A 255 11.65 -11.05 22.83
C ASN A 255 12.96 -10.41 22.36
N ILE A 256 12.93 -9.60 21.30
CA ILE A 256 14.11 -8.99 20.70
C ILE A 256 14.23 -7.48 20.96
N LEU A 257 13.14 -6.82 21.38
CA LEU A 257 12.98 -5.37 21.30
C LEU A 257 14.10 -4.60 22.01
N ASP A 258 14.46 -4.98 23.24
CA ASP A 258 15.44 -4.20 24.01
C ASP A 258 16.83 -4.23 23.35
N GLY A 259 17.31 -5.42 22.96
CA GLY A 259 18.57 -5.56 22.25
C GLY A 259 18.55 -4.91 20.87
N CYS A 260 17.38 -4.90 20.21
CA CYS A 260 17.17 -4.24 18.94
C CYS A 260 17.22 -2.71 19.06
N ILE A 261 16.59 -2.12 20.07
CA ILE A 261 16.65 -0.68 20.36
C ILE A 261 18.10 -0.21 20.52
N ASP A 262 18.93 -0.99 21.22
CA ASP A 262 20.36 -0.70 21.37
C ASP A 262 21.14 -0.79 20.05
N ARG A 263 20.84 -1.79 19.20
CA ARG A 263 21.43 -1.90 17.86
C ARG A 263 21.12 -0.68 16.99
N TYR A 264 19.93 -0.12 17.14
CA TYR A 264 19.46 1.05 16.40
C TYR A 264 19.51 2.34 17.25
N SER A 265 20.50 2.45 18.14
CA SER A 265 20.68 3.61 19.04
C SER A 265 20.81 4.96 18.32
N GLN A 266 21.24 4.97 17.06
CA GLN A 266 21.39 6.15 16.21
C GLN A 266 20.09 6.64 15.56
N PHE A 267 19.00 5.88 15.62
CA PHE A 267 17.72 6.30 15.04
C PHE A 267 17.02 7.34 15.90
N TYR A 268 16.40 8.30 15.21
CA TYR A 268 15.78 9.51 15.73
C TYR A 268 14.51 9.20 16.52
N GLY A 269 13.60 8.45 15.91
CA GLY A 269 12.25 8.21 16.43
C GLY A 269 12.08 6.84 17.07
N SER A 270 11.00 6.69 17.84
CA SER A 270 10.54 5.41 18.37
C SER A 270 10.02 4.49 17.26
N ASP A 271 9.29 5.06 16.31
CA ASP A 271 8.77 4.40 15.12
C ASP A 271 9.87 3.80 14.24
N GLN A 272 10.97 4.52 14.00
CA GLN A 272 12.13 3.98 13.27
C GLN A 272 12.72 2.75 13.95
N LYS A 273 12.77 2.76 15.28
CA LYS A 273 13.28 1.64 16.07
C LYS A 273 12.33 0.44 15.93
N ILE A 274 11.03 0.66 16.13
CA ILE A 274 10.01 -0.39 15.99
C ILE A 274 10.01 -0.99 14.59
N GLN A 275 10.00 -0.15 13.56
CA GLN A 275 10.11 -0.57 12.17
C GLN A 275 11.28 -1.50 11.93
N SER A 276 12.45 -1.14 12.46
CA SER A 276 13.69 -1.87 12.21
C SER A 276 13.71 -3.19 12.96
N CYS A 277 13.17 -3.23 14.19
CA CYS A 277 12.98 -4.47 14.93
C CYS A 277 11.99 -5.43 14.25
N ILE A 278 10.88 -4.91 13.74
CA ILE A 278 9.91 -5.70 12.96
C ILE A 278 10.53 -6.20 11.66
N SER A 279 11.40 -5.40 11.04
CA SER A 279 12.16 -5.81 9.84
C SER A 279 13.15 -6.95 10.13
N GLU A 280 13.78 -7.00 11.32
CA GLU A 280 14.62 -8.15 11.73
C GLU A 280 13.82 -9.45 11.87
N ILE A 281 12.53 -9.37 12.21
CA ILE A 281 11.60 -10.51 12.25
C ILE A 281 11.20 -10.93 10.82
N GLY A 282 11.32 -10.04 9.84
CA GLY A 282 10.96 -10.29 8.44
C GLY A 282 9.52 -9.92 8.09
N VAL A 283 8.84 -9.12 8.91
CA VAL A 283 7.48 -8.63 8.64
C VAL A 283 7.55 -7.25 8.00
N GLN A 284 6.75 -7.04 6.95
CA GLN A 284 6.69 -5.77 6.24
C GLN A 284 5.44 -4.97 6.63
N LEU A 285 5.51 -3.66 6.45
CA LEU A 285 4.36 -2.78 6.62
C LEU A 285 3.25 -3.11 5.64
N THR A 286 2.07 -3.34 6.21
CA THR A 286 0.80 -3.38 5.51
C THR A 286 0.20 -1.97 5.51
N LYS A 287 0.29 -1.29 4.36
CA LYS A 287 -0.12 0.11 4.24
C LYS A 287 -1.64 0.25 4.17
N GLU A 288 -2.18 1.11 5.02
CA GLU A 288 -3.60 1.49 5.04
C GLU A 288 -3.73 3.00 4.85
N LEU A 289 -4.56 3.42 3.89
CA LEU A 289 -4.62 4.81 3.41
C LEU A 289 -5.28 5.79 4.39
N GLY A 290 -5.91 5.29 5.45
CA GLY A 290 -6.63 6.13 6.43
C GLY A 290 -5.81 6.52 7.65
N PHE A 291 -4.57 6.04 7.76
CA PHE A 291 -3.64 6.48 8.81
C PHE A 291 -2.87 7.70 8.31
N HIS A 292 -3.07 8.85 8.96
CA HIS A 292 -2.43 10.10 8.57
C HIS A 292 -1.53 10.63 9.67
N GLN A 293 -0.24 10.73 9.35
CA GLN A 293 0.73 11.46 10.16
C GLN A 293 0.48 12.98 10.08
N VAL A 294 -0.12 13.46 8.98
CA VAL A 294 -0.39 14.88 8.66
C VAL A 294 0.90 15.71 8.74
N ASP A 295 2.00 15.15 8.24
CA ASP A 295 3.28 15.84 8.13
C ASP A 295 3.23 16.81 6.94
N ILE A 296 2.45 17.86 7.10
CA ILE A 296 2.30 18.98 6.18
C ILE A 296 2.26 20.28 6.99
N ARG A 297 2.35 21.42 6.32
CA ARG A 297 2.27 22.76 6.94
C ARG A 297 1.19 23.61 6.27
N GLY A 298 0.57 24.50 7.03
CA GLY A 298 -0.48 25.39 6.52
C GLY A 298 -1.84 24.71 6.52
N ASN A 299 -2.63 24.94 5.48
CA ASN A 299 -4.03 24.55 5.46
C ASN A 299 -4.23 23.10 4.95
N PRO A 300 -4.71 22.16 5.79
CA PRO A 300 -4.87 20.75 5.43
C PRO A 300 -6.11 20.47 4.55
N TYR A 301 -6.88 21.50 4.17
CA TYR A 301 -8.13 21.38 3.41
C TYR A 301 -8.00 20.45 2.19
N GLY A 302 -6.99 20.66 1.34
CA GLY A 302 -6.82 19.86 0.13
C GLY A 302 -6.63 18.36 0.40
N LEU A 303 -5.90 18.01 1.47
CA LEU A 303 -5.67 16.62 1.88
C LEU A 303 -6.99 15.95 2.31
N LEU A 304 -7.78 16.63 3.14
CA LEU A 304 -9.02 16.07 3.70
C LEU A 304 -10.21 16.13 2.71
N ALA A 305 -10.25 17.13 1.84
CA ALA A 305 -11.29 17.27 0.81
C ALA A 305 -11.17 16.22 -0.30
N SER A 306 -9.95 15.74 -0.58
CA SER A 306 -9.69 14.66 -1.54
C SER A 306 -9.17 13.39 -0.86
N HIS A 307 -9.60 13.12 0.37
CA HIS A 307 -9.20 11.90 1.07
C HIS A 307 -9.55 10.66 0.22
N PRO A 308 -8.64 9.68 0.08
CA PRO A 308 -8.88 8.51 -0.76
C PRO A 308 -10.09 7.71 -0.29
N ILE A 309 -10.63 6.85 -1.18
CA ILE A 309 -11.75 5.96 -0.83
C ILE A 309 -11.25 4.83 0.09
N ALA A 310 -11.13 5.15 1.38
CA ALA A 310 -10.71 4.29 2.48
C ALA A 310 -11.30 4.83 3.79
N PRO A 311 -11.54 4.00 4.82
CA PRO A 311 -11.96 4.51 6.13
C PRO A 311 -10.90 5.45 6.69
N LEU A 312 -11.28 6.66 7.12
CA LEU A 312 -10.40 7.53 7.91
C LEU A 312 -10.12 6.87 9.26
N VAL A 313 -8.86 6.61 9.59
CA VAL A 313 -8.46 5.86 10.79
C VAL A 313 -7.87 6.78 11.86
N SER A 314 -7.03 7.73 11.47
CA SER A 314 -6.36 8.62 12.41
C SER A 314 -5.87 9.90 11.74
N LEU A 315 -5.79 10.97 12.55
CA LEU A 315 -5.17 12.24 12.21
C LEU A 315 -4.19 12.63 13.33
N HIS A 316 -3.06 13.20 12.98
CA HIS A 316 -1.99 13.56 13.91
C HIS A 316 -1.44 14.96 13.64
N HIS A 317 -0.53 15.47 14.48
CA HIS A 317 0.17 16.76 14.31
C HIS A 317 -0.75 17.96 14.05
N LEU A 318 -1.97 17.95 14.60
CA LEU A 318 -3.00 18.94 14.30
C LEU A 318 -2.65 20.35 14.81
N ASP A 319 -1.76 20.46 15.80
CA ASP A 319 -1.20 21.73 16.28
C ASP A 319 -0.28 22.43 15.25
N TYR A 320 0.21 21.71 14.24
CA TYR A 320 1.15 22.22 13.24
C TYR A 320 0.52 22.66 11.93
N VAL A 321 -0.80 22.47 11.78
CA VAL A 321 -1.60 22.86 10.63
C VAL A 321 -2.68 23.86 11.03
N ASP A 322 -3.32 24.51 10.06
CA ASP A 322 -4.47 25.38 10.34
C ASP A 322 -5.70 24.54 10.76
N PRO A 323 -6.66 25.11 11.52
CA PRO A 323 -7.92 24.44 11.81
C PRO A 323 -8.61 23.92 10.55
N ILE A 324 -9.13 22.69 10.59
CA ILE A 324 -9.71 22.05 9.40
C ILE A 324 -11.03 22.71 8.96
N PHE A 325 -11.68 23.44 9.87
CA PHE A 325 -12.85 24.29 9.60
C PHE A 325 -12.49 25.75 9.89
N PRO A 326 -13.00 26.69 9.08
CA PRO A 326 -12.68 28.11 9.23
C PRO A 326 -13.32 28.72 10.50
N ASN A 327 -12.65 29.74 11.04
CA ASN A 327 -13.14 30.60 12.14
C ASN A 327 -13.44 29.89 13.47
N ILE A 328 -12.87 28.69 13.69
CA ILE A 328 -12.94 27.97 14.98
C ILE A 328 -11.56 27.47 15.37
N THR A 329 -11.38 27.04 16.62
CA THR A 329 -10.09 26.57 17.12
C THR A 329 -9.73 25.20 16.51
N ARG A 330 -8.46 24.77 16.64
CA ARG A 330 -8.00 23.47 16.14
C ARG A 330 -8.81 22.33 16.76
N VAL A 331 -8.91 22.28 18.08
CA VAL A 331 -9.66 21.23 18.79
C VAL A 331 -11.14 21.25 18.40
N ASP A 332 -11.80 22.42 18.41
CA ASP A 332 -13.22 22.53 18.02
C ASP A 332 -13.47 22.09 16.57
N SER A 333 -12.49 22.34 15.68
CA SER A 333 -12.58 21.90 14.29
C SER A 333 -12.58 20.38 14.15
N ILE A 334 -11.80 19.68 14.98
CA ILE A 334 -11.80 18.23 15.00
C ILE A 334 -13.05 17.69 15.69
N GLU A 335 -13.50 18.30 16.79
CA GLU A 335 -14.76 17.93 17.45
C GLU A 335 -15.94 18.01 16.47
N LYS A 336 -15.98 19.04 15.63
CA LYS A 336 -16.97 19.19 14.57
C LYS A 336 -16.90 18.06 13.55
N LEU A 337 -15.70 17.65 13.12
CA LEU A 337 -15.54 16.47 12.24
C LEU A 337 -15.99 15.18 12.95
N VAL A 338 -15.61 14.98 14.20
CA VAL A 338 -15.99 13.82 15.02
C VAL A 338 -17.52 13.72 15.17
N THR A 339 -18.22 14.85 15.25
CA THR A 339 -19.69 14.87 15.26
C THR A 339 -20.29 14.27 13.99
N SER A 340 -19.72 14.58 12.81
CA SER A 340 -20.15 13.96 11.55
C SER A 340 -19.81 12.47 11.52
N TYR A 341 -18.63 12.10 12.03
CA TYR A 341 -18.18 10.72 12.11
C TYR A 341 -19.09 9.85 12.97
N LYS A 342 -19.54 10.34 14.13
CA LYS A 342 -20.49 9.63 14.99
C LYS A 342 -21.82 9.31 14.29
N SER A 343 -22.16 10.01 13.20
CA SER A 343 -23.40 9.76 12.44
C SER A 343 -23.25 8.66 11.38
N ASP A 344 -22.13 8.61 10.66
CA ASP A 344 -21.83 7.58 9.65
C ASP A 344 -20.31 7.34 9.56
N PRO A 345 -19.74 6.53 10.47
CA PRO A 345 -18.28 6.37 10.62
C PRO A 345 -17.56 6.04 9.32
N GLY A 346 -18.10 5.06 8.57
CA GLY A 346 -17.53 4.59 7.32
C GLY A 346 -17.62 5.59 6.18
N ARG A 347 -18.37 6.70 6.34
CA ARG A 347 -18.57 7.72 5.30
C ARG A 347 -17.77 9.00 5.56
N THR A 348 -17.21 9.19 6.74
CA THR A 348 -16.36 10.34 7.06
C THR A 348 -15.24 10.52 6.04
N LEU A 349 -15.14 11.74 5.51
CA LEU A 349 -14.22 12.16 4.44
C LEU A 349 -14.31 11.36 3.13
N GLN A 350 -15.34 10.54 2.94
CA GLN A 350 -15.44 9.78 1.70
C GLN A 350 -15.68 10.74 0.54
N HIS A 351 -14.70 10.74 -0.36
CA HIS A 351 -14.71 11.56 -1.54
C HIS A 351 -15.62 10.95 -2.62
N SER A 352 -16.47 11.79 -3.19
CA SER A 352 -17.33 11.43 -4.31
C SER A 352 -17.61 12.68 -5.16
N PHE A 353 -17.86 12.51 -6.45
CA PHE A 353 -18.21 13.63 -7.33
C PHE A 353 -19.30 13.25 -8.32
N CYS A 354 -20.02 14.27 -8.80
CA CYS A 354 -21.05 14.12 -9.82
C CYS A 354 -21.12 15.34 -10.74
N TYR A 355 -21.87 15.21 -11.83
CA TYR A 355 -22.03 16.25 -12.84
C TYR A 355 -23.50 16.63 -12.99
N ASP A 356 -23.78 17.93 -12.99
CA ASP A 356 -25.06 18.46 -13.46
C ASP A 356 -24.88 18.97 -14.89
N LEU A 357 -25.20 18.11 -15.86
CA LEU A 357 -25.02 18.40 -17.28
C LEU A 357 -25.97 19.49 -17.80
N ASN A 358 -27.09 19.77 -17.11
CA ASN A 358 -28.00 20.84 -17.54
C ASN A 358 -27.42 22.22 -17.23
N ARG A 359 -26.68 22.33 -16.12
CA ARG A 359 -26.02 23.57 -15.69
C ARG A 359 -24.53 23.62 -16.06
N ASN A 360 -24.00 22.53 -16.61
CA ASN A 360 -22.58 22.29 -16.81
C ASN A 360 -21.77 22.40 -15.51
N TRP A 361 -22.28 21.87 -14.39
CA TRP A 361 -21.57 21.94 -13.11
C TRP A 361 -20.88 20.63 -12.76
N SER A 362 -19.77 20.74 -12.05
CA SER A 362 -19.15 19.62 -11.34
C SER A 362 -19.31 19.84 -9.85
N ILE A 363 -19.66 18.78 -9.12
CA ILE A 363 -19.82 18.80 -7.67
C ILE A 363 -18.88 17.75 -7.10
N SER A 364 -18.01 18.13 -6.19
CA SER A 364 -17.10 17.25 -5.45
C SER A 364 -17.42 17.33 -3.97
N ILE A 365 -17.49 16.19 -3.29
CA ILE A 365 -18.02 16.07 -1.93
C ILE A 365 -17.04 15.23 -1.11
N SER A 366 -16.56 15.79 0.00
CA SER A 366 -15.93 15.06 1.09
C SER A 366 -16.93 14.96 2.23
N TRP A 367 -17.59 13.81 2.35
CA TRP A 367 -18.77 13.70 3.20
C TRP A 367 -18.43 13.96 4.69
N GLY A 368 -19.27 14.77 5.33
CA GLY A 368 -19.08 15.18 6.73
C GLY A 368 -18.08 16.32 6.91
N TYR A 369 -17.43 16.79 5.83
CA TYR A 369 -16.41 17.82 5.89
C TYR A 369 -16.67 18.99 4.94
N SER A 370 -16.56 18.79 3.63
CA SER A 370 -16.63 19.88 2.64
C SER A 370 -17.29 19.47 1.33
N LEU A 371 -17.71 20.47 0.55
CA LEU A 371 -18.22 20.34 -0.80
C LEU A 371 -17.68 21.45 -1.68
N GLU A 372 -17.35 21.12 -2.91
CA GLU A 372 -16.86 22.02 -3.94
C GLU A 372 -17.84 22.03 -5.12
N LEU A 373 -18.28 23.23 -5.51
CA LEU A 373 -19.14 23.45 -6.68
C LEU A 373 -18.38 24.23 -7.75
N TYR A 374 -18.20 23.60 -8.90
CA TYR A 374 -17.61 24.19 -10.10
C TYR A 374 -18.73 24.56 -11.07
N SER A 375 -18.70 25.79 -11.58
CA SER A 375 -19.66 26.28 -12.59
C SER A 375 -19.35 25.79 -14.02
N TYR A 376 -18.47 24.79 -14.14
CA TYR A 376 -18.03 24.18 -15.39
C TYR A 376 -17.73 22.68 -15.17
N LEU A 377 -17.61 21.93 -16.27
CA LEU A 377 -17.32 20.49 -16.24
C LEU A 377 -15.80 20.25 -16.14
N LEU A 378 -15.37 19.57 -15.07
CA LEU A 378 -14.00 19.13 -14.83
C LEU A 378 -13.81 17.66 -15.19
N THR A 379 -12.56 17.27 -15.47
CA THR A 379 -12.24 15.85 -15.62
C THR A 379 -12.25 15.14 -14.26
N ALA A 380 -12.46 13.82 -14.26
CA ALA A 380 -12.33 13.01 -13.04
C ALA A 380 -10.96 13.18 -12.38
N LYS A 381 -9.88 13.24 -13.18
CA LYS A 381 -8.53 13.49 -12.71
C LYS A 381 -8.44 14.78 -11.89
N ASP A 382 -9.02 15.86 -12.38
CA ASP A 382 -8.98 17.15 -11.67
C ASP A 382 -9.82 17.13 -10.39
N LEU A 383 -10.98 16.46 -10.40
CA LEU A 383 -11.85 16.34 -9.23
C LEU A 383 -11.24 15.44 -8.14
N GLU A 384 -10.51 14.39 -8.51
CA GLU A 384 -9.79 13.50 -7.59
C GLU A 384 -8.48 14.11 -7.06
N THR A 385 -7.92 15.10 -7.76
CA THR A 385 -6.66 15.72 -7.34
C THR A 385 -6.91 16.88 -6.39
N GLY A 386 -6.56 16.73 -5.12
CA GLY A 386 -6.71 17.77 -4.09
C GLY A 386 -5.91 19.04 -4.40
N PHE A 387 -6.45 20.19 -3.97
CA PHE A 387 -5.72 21.46 -4.05
C PHE A 387 -4.50 21.46 -3.14
N ARG A 388 -3.39 22.01 -3.63
CA ARG A 388 -2.19 22.23 -2.84
C ARG A 388 -2.37 23.45 -1.93
N THR A 389 -3.11 23.27 -0.84
CA THR A 389 -3.35 24.29 0.20
C THR A 389 -2.32 24.25 1.33
N PHE A 390 -1.38 23.32 1.25
CA PHE A 390 -0.37 23.03 2.26
C PHE A 390 1.04 22.94 1.64
N LYS A 391 2.05 22.89 2.50
CA LYS A 391 3.48 22.78 2.17
C LYS A 391 4.10 21.54 2.82
N THR A 392 5.27 21.13 2.33
CA THR A 392 6.01 19.99 2.90
C THR A 392 6.46 20.27 4.35
N TRP A 393 6.55 19.21 5.15
CA TRP A 393 6.76 19.27 6.61
C TRP A 393 8.01 20.04 7.08
N ARG A 394 9.16 19.73 6.49
CA ARG A 394 10.49 20.18 6.90
C ARG A 394 10.99 21.32 6.02
N SER A 395 10.86 21.22 4.70
CA SER A 395 11.37 22.26 3.79
C SER A 395 10.40 23.39 3.45
N TRP A 396 9.14 23.30 3.89
CA TRP A 396 8.08 24.28 3.57
C TRP A 396 7.93 24.54 2.07
N GLN A 397 8.26 23.53 1.25
CA GLN A 397 8.18 23.64 -0.21
C GLN A 397 6.78 23.27 -0.68
N ASP A 398 6.49 23.58 -1.95
CA ASP A 398 5.27 23.13 -2.59
C ASP A 398 5.25 21.61 -2.79
N GLU A 399 6.38 20.97 -3.05
CA GLU A 399 6.47 19.55 -3.43
C GLU A 399 7.82 18.96 -2.99
N PRO A 400 7.97 17.62 -2.96
CA PRO A 400 7.00 16.59 -3.35
C PRO A 400 6.21 15.95 -2.18
N PHE A 401 5.01 15.46 -2.50
CA PHE A 401 4.16 14.65 -1.63
C PHE A 401 4.04 13.22 -2.16
N THR A 402 3.58 12.29 -1.32
CA THR A 402 3.36 10.88 -1.69
C THR A 402 2.09 10.66 -2.54
N PHE A 403 1.41 11.74 -2.90
CA PHE A 403 0.19 11.77 -3.71
C PHE A 403 0.17 13.01 -4.61
N ASN A 404 -0.70 12.99 -5.62
CA ASN A 404 -0.82 14.11 -6.56
C ASN A 404 -1.56 15.29 -5.93
N THR A 405 -1.08 16.50 -6.19
CA THR A 405 -1.77 17.74 -5.85
C THR A 405 -1.89 18.63 -7.09
N ARG A 406 -2.82 19.58 -7.07
CA ARG A 406 -2.94 20.61 -8.11
C ARG A 406 -2.81 22.02 -7.51
N PRO A 407 -2.21 22.98 -8.24
CA PRO A 407 -2.02 24.32 -7.71
C PRO A 407 -3.36 25.02 -7.44
N VAL A 408 -3.36 25.92 -6.46
CA VAL A 408 -4.47 26.85 -6.21
C VAL A 408 -4.33 28.01 -7.20
N SER A 409 -5.37 28.26 -8.01
CA SER A 409 -5.37 29.36 -8.97
C SER A 409 -5.57 30.71 -8.29
N ASN A 410 -4.92 31.74 -8.82
CA ASN A 410 -5.17 33.13 -8.41
C ASN A 410 -6.42 33.72 -9.09
N ASP A 411 -6.95 33.07 -10.12
CA ASP A 411 -8.20 33.48 -10.76
C ASP A 411 -9.40 32.89 -9.99
N PRO A 412 -10.24 33.72 -9.36
CA PRO A 412 -11.42 33.24 -8.64
C PRO A 412 -12.44 32.51 -9.53
N CYS A 413 -12.38 32.70 -10.85
CA CYS A 413 -13.26 32.00 -11.80
C CYS A 413 -12.82 30.55 -12.05
N GLU A 414 -11.57 30.21 -11.77
CA GLU A 414 -11.07 28.83 -11.86
C GLU A 414 -11.29 28.06 -10.55
N MET A 415 -11.47 28.77 -9.43
CA MET A 415 -11.70 28.16 -8.12
C MET A 415 -13.17 27.74 -7.93
N PRO A 416 -13.43 26.62 -7.21
CA PRO A 416 -14.80 26.25 -6.86
C PRO A 416 -15.38 27.18 -5.80
N LEU A 417 -16.71 27.19 -5.72
CA LEU A 417 -17.39 27.63 -4.51
C LEU A 417 -17.25 26.53 -3.45
N VAL A 418 -16.64 26.87 -2.32
CA VAL A 418 -16.40 25.94 -1.22
C VAL A 418 -17.52 26.05 -0.18
N TYR A 419 -17.95 24.90 0.31
CA TYR A 419 -18.95 24.77 1.36
C TYR A 419 -18.39 23.88 2.46
N PHE A 420 -18.59 24.24 3.72
CA PHE A 420 -18.22 23.41 4.87
C PHE A 420 -19.47 22.79 5.50
N MET A 421 -19.30 21.61 6.09
CA MET A 421 -20.36 20.92 6.81
C MET A 421 -20.93 21.82 7.92
N ASP A 422 -22.23 22.11 7.81
CA ASP A 422 -23.01 22.83 8.81
C ASP A 422 -23.46 21.85 9.89
N ARG A 423 -24.17 20.78 9.47
CA ARG A 423 -24.70 19.73 10.33
C ARG A 423 -24.95 18.42 9.59
N VAL A 424 -25.10 17.35 10.37
CA VAL A 424 -25.50 16.01 9.90
C VAL A 424 -26.70 15.54 10.71
N GLU A 425 -27.70 14.98 10.03
CA GLU A 425 -28.95 14.52 10.61
C GLU A 425 -29.25 13.08 10.13
N ASN A 426 -29.77 12.25 11.04
CA ASN A 426 -30.34 10.95 10.68
C ASN A 426 -31.79 11.16 10.23
N VAL A 427 -32.10 10.83 8.99
CA VAL A 427 -33.41 11.11 8.38
C VAL A 427 -34.37 9.91 8.40
N GLY A 428 -34.06 8.89 9.21
CA GLY A 428 -34.83 7.65 9.36
C GLY A 428 -34.34 6.54 8.43
N GLY A 429 -34.48 5.28 8.87
CA GLY A 429 -33.89 4.13 8.19
C GLY A 429 -32.36 4.11 8.28
N SER A 430 -31.69 3.54 7.28
CA SER A 430 -30.22 3.51 7.15
C SER A 430 -29.70 4.67 6.29
N MET A 431 -30.19 5.89 6.50
CA MET A 431 -29.88 7.06 5.66
C MET A 431 -29.49 8.30 6.48
N THR A 432 -28.41 8.96 6.07
CA THR A 432 -27.93 10.23 6.61
C THR A 432 -28.23 11.38 5.65
N ARG A 433 -28.39 12.58 6.20
CA ARG A 433 -28.44 13.84 5.46
C ARG A 433 -27.41 14.80 6.05
N SER A 434 -26.45 15.22 5.23
CA SER A 434 -25.49 16.27 5.58
C SER A 434 -25.85 17.57 4.88
N ARG A 435 -25.79 18.68 5.60
CA ARG A 435 -25.98 20.04 5.08
C ARG A 435 -24.65 20.76 5.07
N TYR A 436 -24.34 21.42 3.96
CA TYR A 436 -23.13 22.22 3.77
C TYR A 436 -23.51 23.67 3.56
N LYS A 437 -22.81 24.58 4.23
CA LYS A 437 -23.01 26.03 4.13
C LYS A 437 -21.87 26.66 3.36
N ARG A 438 -22.21 27.56 2.43
CA ARG A 438 -21.23 28.27 1.61
C ARG A 438 -20.25 29.03 2.49
N TYR A 439 -18.97 28.83 2.25
CA TYR A 439 -17.91 29.62 2.84
C TYR A 439 -17.67 30.85 1.97
N VAL A 440 -17.69 32.02 2.61
CA VAL A 440 -17.40 33.29 1.96
C VAL A 440 -16.15 33.84 2.63
N ASP A 441 -15.04 33.86 1.90
CA ASP A 441 -13.85 34.57 2.33
C ASP A 441 -14.12 36.08 2.18
N TYR A 442 -14.16 36.81 3.29
CA TYR A 442 -14.44 38.24 3.33
C TYR A 442 -13.45 39.08 2.50
N PHE A 443 -12.26 38.56 2.24
CA PHE A 443 -11.23 39.22 1.41
C PHE A 443 -11.12 38.62 0.00
N GLY A 444 -11.82 37.52 -0.27
CA GLY A 444 -11.82 36.84 -1.55
C GLY A 444 -12.63 37.59 -2.60
N LYS A 445 -12.08 37.71 -3.82
CA LYS A 445 -12.85 38.21 -4.97
C LYS A 445 -13.77 37.11 -5.46
N GLU A 446 -15.05 37.38 -5.64
CA GLU A 446 -15.97 36.42 -6.27
C GLU A 446 -15.93 36.53 -7.80
N CYS A 447 -16.15 35.42 -8.50
CA CYS A 447 -16.25 35.41 -9.95
C CYS A 447 -17.66 35.83 -10.42
N GLU A 448 -17.78 37.01 -11.03
CA GLU A 448 -19.04 37.53 -11.60
C GLU A 448 -19.68 36.62 -12.68
N LYS A 449 -18.91 35.71 -13.30
CA LYS A 449 -19.44 34.73 -14.27
C LYS A 449 -20.26 33.63 -13.59
N ASN A 450 -20.12 33.46 -12.27
CA ASN A 450 -20.72 32.36 -11.50
C ASN A 450 -22.02 32.76 -10.79
N LYS A 451 -22.70 33.85 -11.19
CA LYS A 451 -23.90 34.40 -10.51
C LYS A 451 -24.96 33.37 -10.11
N GLN A 452 -25.26 32.41 -10.99
CA GLN A 452 -26.23 31.36 -10.69
C GLN A 452 -25.75 30.40 -9.60
N ALA A 453 -24.46 30.03 -9.62
CA ALA A 453 -23.85 29.18 -8.59
C ALA A 453 -23.68 29.95 -7.27
N LEU A 454 -23.37 31.25 -7.32
CA LEU A 454 -23.26 32.13 -6.14
C LEU A 454 -24.58 32.27 -5.37
N ALA A 455 -25.73 32.06 -6.02
CA ALA A 455 -27.02 32.08 -5.35
C ALA A 455 -27.23 30.86 -4.41
N VAL A 456 -26.50 29.76 -4.62
CA VAL A 456 -26.59 28.56 -3.79
C VAL A 456 -25.88 28.81 -2.46
N GLN A 457 -26.65 28.95 -1.37
CA GLN A 457 -26.07 29.17 -0.02
C GLN A 457 -25.87 27.87 0.76
N TYR A 458 -26.69 26.86 0.46
CA TYR A 458 -26.67 25.58 1.15
C TYR A 458 -26.80 24.45 0.15
N VAL A 459 -26.12 23.34 0.43
CA VAL A 459 -26.26 22.09 -0.30
C VAL A 459 -26.61 21.00 0.69
N ASP A 460 -27.67 20.24 0.40
CA ASP A 460 -28.06 19.07 1.18
C ASP A 460 -27.68 17.80 0.42
N VAL A 461 -27.00 16.88 1.09
CA VAL A 461 -26.56 15.60 0.52
C VAL A 461 -27.16 14.47 1.34
N SER A 462 -27.89 13.57 0.69
CA SER A 462 -28.46 12.38 1.34
C SER A 462 -27.74 11.13 0.85
N ALA A 463 -27.40 10.22 1.77
CA ALA A 463 -26.71 8.99 1.45
C ALA A 463 -27.10 7.86 2.41
N SER A 464 -27.11 6.62 1.93
CA SER A 464 -27.28 5.45 2.81
C SER A 464 -26.04 5.26 3.68
N HIS A 465 -26.15 4.66 4.86
CA HIS A 465 -24.98 4.40 5.72
C HIS A 465 -23.95 3.51 5.03
N ILE A 466 -22.66 3.78 5.25
CA ILE A 466 -21.60 2.84 4.86
C ILE A 466 -21.38 1.87 6.00
N LEU A 467 -21.95 0.67 5.86
CA LEU A 467 -21.74 -0.42 6.79
C LEU A 467 -20.29 -0.97 6.69
N PRO A 468 -19.67 -1.39 7.80
CA PRO A 468 -18.30 -1.89 7.83
C PRO A 468 -17.97 -2.98 6.81
N HIS A 469 -18.93 -3.85 6.48
CA HIS A 469 -18.71 -4.94 5.52
C HIS A 469 -18.46 -4.45 4.09
N PHE A 470 -18.90 -3.25 3.71
CA PHE A 470 -18.61 -2.69 2.38
C PHE A 470 -17.12 -2.41 2.18
N TRP A 471 -16.36 -2.26 3.26
CA TRP A 471 -14.91 -2.11 3.22
C TRP A 471 -14.15 -3.43 3.05
N LYS A 472 -14.84 -4.56 3.20
CA LYS A 472 -14.32 -5.90 2.91
C LYS A 472 -14.54 -6.22 1.43
N LYS A 473 -13.83 -5.51 0.54
CA LYS A 473 -13.96 -5.69 -0.93
C LYS A 473 -13.48 -7.06 -1.44
N VAL A 474 -12.79 -7.83 -0.61
CA VAL A 474 -12.29 -9.18 -0.95
C VAL A 474 -12.89 -10.16 0.05
N GLU A 475 -13.87 -10.94 -0.38
CA GLU A 475 -14.18 -12.21 0.29
C GLU A 475 -13.09 -13.20 -0.07
N PHE A 476 -12.47 -13.84 0.93
CA PHE A 476 -11.60 -14.98 0.65
C PHE A 476 -12.40 -16.03 -0.12
N PRO A 477 -11.86 -16.59 -1.22
CA PRO A 477 -12.57 -17.61 -1.97
C PRO A 477 -12.87 -18.78 -1.02
N LYS A 478 -14.16 -19.12 -0.89
CA LYS A 478 -14.65 -20.21 -0.02
C LYS A 478 -14.06 -21.58 -0.37
N VAL A 479 -13.41 -21.69 -1.54
CA VAL A 479 -12.82 -22.89 -2.08
C VAL A 479 -11.47 -22.53 -2.69
N GLU A 480 -10.44 -23.26 -2.32
CA GLU A 480 -9.12 -23.16 -2.94
C GLU A 480 -9.25 -23.49 -4.44
N PRO A 481 -8.77 -22.63 -5.36
CA PRO A 481 -8.94 -22.90 -6.77
C PRO A 481 -8.16 -24.15 -7.16
N GLN A 482 -8.87 -25.15 -7.68
CA GLN A 482 -8.29 -26.38 -8.20
C GLN A 482 -7.58 -26.07 -9.52
N PHE A 483 -6.31 -25.63 -9.45
CA PHE A 483 -5.49 -25.46 -10.64
C PHE A 483 -4.93 -26.81 -11.08
N LYS A 484 -5.19 -27.21 -12.33
CA LYS A 484 -4.44 -28.28 -12.97
C LYS A 484 -3.07 -27.70 -13.34
N ALA A 485 -2.00 -28.19 -12.70
CA ALA A 485 -0.65 -27.70 -12.97
C ALA A 485 -0.37 -27.74 -14.48
N PRO A 486 0.07 -26.62 -15.09
CA PRO A 486 0.38 -26.60 -16.51
C PRO A 486 1.52 -27.58 -16.80
N PHE A 487 1.41 -28.34 -17.89
CA PHE A 487 2.44 -29.32 -18.25
C PHE A 487 3.71 -28.65 -18.79
N LEU A 488 3.59 -27.43 -19.34
CA LEU A 488 4.67 -26.67 -19.97
C LEU A 488 4.86 -25.32 -19.27
N GLY A 489 6.11 -24.85 -19.17
CA GLY A 489 6.50 -23.59 -18.52
C GLY A 489 7.44 -23.80 -17.33
N PHE A 490 7.42 -22.88 -16.37
CA PHE A 490 8.18 -22.99 -15.11
C PHE A 490 7.49 -23.96 -14.14
N THR A 491 7.47 -25.25 -14.49
CA THR A 491 6.88 -26.29 -13.65
C THR A 491 7.92 -27.31 -13.23
N LYS A 492 7.73 -27.91 -12.05
CA LYS A 492 8.62 -28.96 -11.53
C LYS A 492 8.82 -30.10 -12.52
N THR A 493 7.79 -30.44 -13.29
CA THR A 493 7.87 -31.48 -14.33
C THR A 493 8.77 -31.02 -15.49
N ALA A 494 8.58 -29.80 -15.99
CA ALA A 494 9.42 -29.26 -17.06
C ALA A 494 10.88 -29.09 -16.62
N GLU A 495 11.11 -28.61 -15.39
CA GLU A 495 12.46 -28.52 -14.80
C GLU A 495 13.14 -29.89 -14.72
N VAL A 496 12.46 -30.90 -14.18
CA VAL A 496 13.01 -32.27 -14.10
C VAL A 496 13.35 -32.84 -15.47
N TRP A 497 12.49 -32.62 -16.47
CA TRP A 497 12.74 -33.10 -17.83
C TRP A 497 13.90 -32.36 -18.50
N ASN A 498 13.97 -31.03 -18.36
CA ASN A 498 15.07 -30.22 -18.90
C ASN A 498 16.40 -30.61 -18.24
N SER A 499 16.43 -30.80 -16.92
CA SER A 499 17.63 -31.27 -16.22
C SER A 499 18.07 -32.66 -16.69
N ARG A 500 17.13 -33.60 -16.87
CA ARG A 500 17.45 -34.95 -17.38
C ARG A 500 17.97 -34.92 -18.81
N ALA A 501 17.33 -34.15 -19.69
CA ALA A 501 17.76 -33.99 -21.08
C ALA A 501 19.16 -33.37 -21.15
N CYS A 502 19.46 -32.36 -20.32
CA CYS A 502 20.78 -31.76 -20.21
C CYS A 502 21.85 -32.78 -19.80
N MET A 503 21.58 -33.58 -18.76
CA MET A 503 22.52 -34.62 -18.30
C MET A 503 22.76 -35.70 -19.36
N ILE A 504 21.72 -36.11 -20.08
CA ILE A 504 21.84 -37.06 -21.19
C ILE A 504 22.69 -36.46 -22.31
N GLY A 505 22.48 -35.18 -22.66
CA GLY A 505 23.30 -34.47 -23.66
C GLY A 505 24.76 -34.38 -23.27
N LEU A 506 25.06 -34.09 -22.00
CA LEU A 506 26.42 -34.02 -21.47
C LEU A 506 27.13 -35.38 -21.53
N ILE A 507 26.48 -36.44 -21.05
CA ILE A 507 27.03 -37.81 -21.11
C ILE A 507 27.22 -38.24 -22.57
N GLY A 508 26.25 -37.96 -23.44
CA GLY A 508 26.35 -38.23 -24.87
C GLY A 508 27.56 -37.54 -25.51
N THR A 509 27.84 -36.30 -25.11
CA THR A 509 29.02 -35.56 -25.57
C THR A 509 30.31 -36.27 -25.15
N PHE A 510 30.44 -36.69 -23.90
CA PHE A 510 31.61 -37.45 -23.44
C PHE A 510 31.79 -38.79 -24.15
N ILE A 511 30.71 -39.51 -24.44
CA ILE A 511 30.79 -40.77 -25.20
C ILE A 511 31.32 -40.52 -26.62
N VAL A 512 30.85 -39.47 -27.28
CA VAL A 512 31.33 -39.10 -28.62
C VAL A 512 32.81 -38.70 -28.59
N GLU A 513 33.22 -37.89 -27.61
CA GLU A 513 34.63 -37.51 -27.42
C GLU A 513 35.52 -38.72 -27.14
N LEU A 514 35.04 -39.70 -26.37
CA LEU A 514 35.76 -40.94 -26.09
C LEU A 514 35.96 -41.79 -27.35
N ILE A 515 34.93 -41.90 -28.21
CA ILE A 515 35.00 -42.66 -29.47
C ILE A 515 35.97 -42.00 -30.45
N ILE A 516 35.96 -40.67 -30.55
CA ILE A 516 36.77 -39.92 -31.51
C ILE A 516 38.19 -39.65 -30.99
N ASN A 517 38.42 -39.86 -29.69
CA ASN A 517 39.67 -39.57 -28.98
C ASN A 517 40.16 -38.12 -29.19
N LYS A 518 39.19 -37.18 -29.33
CA LYS A 518 39.39 -35.74 -29.47
C LYS A 518 38.18 -35.01 -28.88
N GLY A 519 38.40 -33.83 -28.31
CA GLY A 519 37.30 -32.99 -27.82
C GLY A 519 36.38 -32.54 -28.95
N ILE A 520 35.07 -32.45 -28.70
CA ILE A 520 34.05 -32.15 -29.72
C ILE A 520 34.33 -30.81 -30.39
N LEU A 521 34.81 -29.84 -29.62
CA LEU A 521 35.23 -28.52 -30.08
C LEU A 521 36.45 -28.59 -31.03
N GLN A 522 37.42 -29.46 -30.75
CA GLN A 522 38.55 -29.71 -31.66
C GLN A 522 38.09 -30.39 -32.96
N VAL A 523 37.08 -31.26 -32.90
CA VAL A 523 36.52 -31.94 -34.08
C VAL A 523 35.82 -30.96 -35.02
N ILE A 524 35.20 -29.90 -34.49
CA ILE A 524 34.58 -28.83 -35.30
C ILE A 524 35.54 -27.68 -35.65
N GLY A 525 36.84 -27.82 -35.36
CA GLY A 525 37.88 -26.87 -35.74
C GLY A 525 38.10 -25.71 -34.78
N VAL A 526 37.57 -25.78 -33.55
CA VAL A 526 37.83 -24.81 -32.49
C VAL A 526 39.09 -25.23 -31.74
N GLU A 527 40.12 -24.37 -31.76
CA GLU A 527 41.33 -24.56 -30.97
C GLU A 527 41.04 -24.33 -29.49
N ILE A 528 41.19 -25.36 -28.66
CA ILE A 528 41.01 -25.32 -27.21
C ILE A 528 42.40 -25.33 -26.56
N GLY A 529 42.63 -24.52 -25.52
CA GLY A 529 43.87 -24.54 -24.72
C GLY A 529 44.76 -23.30 -24.81
N LYS A 530 44.32 -22.21 -25.47
CA LYS A 530 45.07 -20.94 -25.50
C LYS A 530 44.82 -20.02 -24.30
N GLY A 531 44.02 -20.45 -23.32
CA GLY A 531 43.58 -19.58 -22.22
C GLY A 531 42.72 -18.41 -22.71
N LEU A 532 42.11 -17.67 -21.80
CA LEU A 532 41.67 -16.31 -22.10
C LEU A 532 42.91 -15.42 -21.98
N ASP A 533 43.27 -14.69 -23.04
CA ASP A 533 44.21 -13.57 -22.95
C ASP A 533 43.53 -12.46 -22.12
N LEU A 534 43.55 -12.62 -20.80
CA LEU A 534 43.16 -11.58 -19.86
C LEU A 534 44.41 -10.73 -19.60
N PRO A 535 44.41 -9.43 -19.97
CA PRO A 535 45.48 -8.54 -19.55
C PRO A 535 45.43 -8.44 -18.02
N LEU A 536 46.49 -8.92 -17.36
CA LEU A 536 46.74 -8.70 -15.93
C LEU A 536 47.33 -7.32 -15.70
#